data_AF-A0A8J8Q203-F1
#
_entry.id   AF-A0A8J8Q203-F1
#
_cell.length_a   1.000
_cell.length_b   1.000
_cell.length_c   1.000
_cell.angle_alpha   90.00
_cell.angle_beta   90.00
_cell.angle_gamma   90.00
#
_symmetry.space_group_name_H-M   'P 1'
#
loop_
_entity.id
_entity.type
_entity.pdbx_description
1 polymer ?
#
loop_
_entity_poly.entity_id
_entity_poly.type
_entity_poly.pdbx_seq_one_letter_code
_entity_poly.pdbx_strand_id
1 'polypeptide(L)' 'MPTCADCGEYVTRDFVRVFGVDGEVHGCPDCTTYRELQDGGGVDRSSESRSPEAGVQRKPN' A
#
# COMPACT_ATOMS: atom_id res chain seq x y z
N MET A 1 -9.96 18.06 -1.59
CA MET A 1 -9.62 16.97 -2.53
C MET A 1 -8.46 16.23 -1.91
N PRO A 2 -8.62 14.96 -1.51
CA PRO A 2 -7.54 14.25 -0.83
C PRO A 2 -6.38 13.98 -1.78
N THR A 3 -5.17 13.95 -1.23
CA THR A 3 -3.92 13.72 -1.96
C THR A 3 -3.13 12.65 -1.23
N CYS A 4 -2.26 11.96 -1.95
CA CYS A 4 -1.31 11.04 -1.35
C CYS A 4 -0.27 11.79 -0.53
N ALA A 5 0.03 11.31 0.67
CA ALA A 5 1.04 11.89 1.55
C ALA A 5 2.48 11.54 1.11
N ASP A 6 2.65 10.52 0.27
CA ASP A 6 3.94 10.06 -0.24
C ASP A 6 4.32 10.76 -1.56
N CYS A 7 3.41 10.69 -2.55
CA CYS A 7 3.64 11.19 -3.91
C CYS A 7 3.04 12.60 -4.15
N GLY A 8 2.10 13.05 -3.31
CA GLY A 8 1.35 14.30 -3.53
C GLY A 8 0.26 14.23 -4.61
N GLU A 9 0.13 13.10 -5.31
CA GLU A 9 -0.84 12.91 -6.39
C GLU A 9 -2.29 12.96 -5.88
N TYR A 10 -3.20 13.37 -6.76
CA TYR A 10 -4.62 13.43 -6.47
C TYR A 10 -5.25 12.04 -6.32
N VAL A 11 -5.99 11.83 -5.23
CA VAL A 11 -6.74 10.59 -4.98
C VAL A 11 -8.21 10.89 -4.66
N THR A 12 -9.06 9.86 -4.72
CA THR A 12 -10.49 10.00 -4.39
C THR A 12 -10.74 9.76 -2.91
N ARG A 13 -11.84 10.33 -2.39
CA ARG A 13 -12.28 10.07 -1.00
C ARG A 13 -12.61 8.61 -0.76
N ASP A 14 -13.14 7.91 -1.77
CA ASP A 14 -13.37 6.47 -1.70
C ASP A 14 -12.06 5.70 -1.56
N PHE A 15 -11.02 6.13 -2.28
CA PHE A 15 -9.70 5.51 -2.19
C PHE A 15 -9.08 5.64 -0.80
N VAL A 16 -9.10 6.85 -0.23
CA VAL A 16 -8.65 7.11 1.15
C VAL A 16 -9.46 6.29 2.16
N ARG A 17 -10.73 6.03 1.90
CA ARG A 17 -11.57 5.23 2.81
C ARG A 17 -11.18 3.75 2.84
N VAL A 18 -10.66 3.22 1.74
CA VAL A 18 -10.30 1.79 1.59
C VAL A 18 -8.84 1.55 1.95
N PHE A 19 -7.95 2.44 1.51
CA PHE A 19 -6.50 2.26 1.61
C PHE A 19 -5.81 3.26 2.54
N GLY A 20 -6.52 4.29 3.00
CA GLY A 20 -5.97 5.30 3.88
C GLY A 20 -6.10 4.95 5.36
N VAL A 21 -5.22 5.54 6.16
CA VAL A 21 -5.24 5.52 7.63
C VAL A 21 -5.36 6.96 8.11
N ASP A 22 -6.22 7.18 9.09
CA ASP A 22 -6.47 8.53 9.66
C ASP A 22 -6.95 9.59 8.65
N GLY A 23 -7.43 9.17 7.47
CA GLY A 23 -7.85 10.08 6.40
C GLY A 23 -6.72 10.52 5.46
N GLU A 24 -5.55 9.91 5.56
CA GLU A 24 -4.41 10.10 4.67
C GLU A 24 -4.04 8.77 3.99
N VAL A 25 -3.50 8.83 2.77
CA VAL A 25 -3.01 7.64 2.06
C VAL A 25 -1.53 7.80 1.77
N HIS A 26 -0.74 6.78 2.13
CA HIS A 26 0.72 6.78 1.91
C HIS A 26 1.13 6.02 0.64
N GLY A 27 0.20 5.33 -0.01
CA GLY A 27 0.43 4.71 -1.31
C GLY A 27 -0.66 5.09 -2.30
N CYS A 28 -0.28 5.65 -3.45
CA CYS A 28 -1.18 6.01 -4.55
C CYS A 28 -0.93 5.08 -5.76
N PRO A 29 -1.91 4.82 -6.64
CA PRO A 29 -1.70 3.99 -7.84
C PRO A 29 -0.71 4.62 -8.84
N ASP A 30 -0.27 5.85 -8.59
CA ASP A 30 0.74 6.56 -9.38
C ASP A 30 2.18 6.25 -8.90
N CYS A 31 2.39 6.18 -7.58
CA CYS A 31 3.71 5.90 -6.98
C CYS A 31 3.91 4.45 -6.54
N THR A 32 2.84 3.67 -6.42
CA THR A 32 2.88 2.24 -6.06
C THR A 32 1.86 1.44 -6.87
N THR A 33 1.91 0.12 -6.79
CA THR A 33 0.95 -0.75 -7.46
C THR A 33 -0.16 -1.20 -6.53
N TYR A 34 -1.33 -1.54 -7.10
CA TYR A 34 -2.45 -2.13 -6.36
C TYR A 34 -2.06 -3.36 -5.53
N ARG A 35 -1.04 -4.08 -5.99
CA ARG A 35 -0.56 -5.30 -5.34
C ARG A 35 0.12 -4.98 -4.01
N GLU A 36 0.97 -3.96 -3.97
CA GLU A 36 1.59 -3.44 -2.75
C GLU A 36 0.57 -2.78 -1.83
N LEU A 37 -0.42 -2.06 -2.38
CA LEU A 37 -1.51 -1.48 -1.60
C LEU A 37 -2.36 -2.54 -0.89
N GLN A 38 -2.67 -3.65 -1.56
CA GLN A 38 -3.38 -4.79 -0.97
C GLN A 38 -2.57 -5.49 0.12
N ASP A 39 -1.24 -5.53 -0.03
CA ASP A 39 -0.30 -6.16 0.92
C ASP A 39 -0.08 -5.30 2.19
N GLY A 40 -0.55 -4.04 2.19
CA GLY A 40 -0.46 -3.12 3.33
C GLY A 40 0.36 -1.86 3.05
N GLY A 41 0.88 -1.68 1.84
CA GLY A 41 1.67 -0.51 1.44
C GLY A 41 0.92 0.83 1.47
N GLY A 42 -0.41 0.83 1.61
CA GLY A 42 -1.19 2.06 1.78
C GLY A 42 -1.08 2.70 3.17
N VAL A 43 -0.62 1.93 4.17
CA VAL A 43 -0.72 2.25 5.60
C VAL A 43 0.58 1.92 6.36
N ASP A 44 1.76 2.26 5.82
CA ASP A 44 2.99 1.99 6.57
C ASP A 44 3.15 2.96 7.75
N ARG A 45 2.78 2.49 8.95
CA ARG A 45 3.37 3.01 10.19
C ARG A 45 3.85 1.95 11.18
N SER A 46 3.48 0.67 11.06
CA SER A 46 4.02 -0.47 11.86
C SER A 46 3.23 -1.76 11.61
N SER A 47 3.48 -2.48 10.52
CA SER A 47 2.99 -3.87 10.39
C SER A 47 4.10 -4.81 9.95
N GLU A 48 5.07 -4.98 10.83
CA GLU A 48 5.80 -6.24 10.93
C GLU A 48 4.79 -7.39 11.14
N SER A 49 4.87 -8.45 10.32
CA SER A 49 4.13 -9.73 10.40
C SER A 49 2.97 -9.98 9.40
N ARG A 50 3.22 -9.78 8.10
CA ARG A 50 2.81 -10.76 7.08
C ARG A 50 3.75 -10.59 5.89
N SER A 51 4.80 -11.40 5.87
CA SER A 51 5.72 -11.48 4.75
C SER A 51 4.94 -11.72 3.46
N PRO A 52 5.23 -10.99 2.37
CA PRO A 52 4.68 -11.33 1.08
C PRO A 52 5.27 -12.68 0.70
N GLU A 53 4.40 -13.67 0.48
CA GLU A 53 4.74 -14.84 -0.31
C GLU A 53 4.90 -14.43 -1.79
N ALA A 54 5.88 -13.56 -2.06
CA ALA A 54 6.56 -13.49 -3.34
C ALA A 54 7.58 -14.65 -3.34
N GLY A 55 7.32 -15.63 -4.20
CA GLY A 55 7.84 -16.99 -4.03
C GLY A 55 9.35 -17.21 -4.16
N VAL A 56 9.82 -18.26 -3.49
CA VAL A 56 10.64 -19.34 -4.06
C VAL A 56 10.73 -20.45 -3.01
N GLN A 57 10.20 -21.63 -3.30
CA GLN A 57 10.39 -22.77 -2.41
C GLN A 57 10.48 -24.07 -3.18
N ARG A 58 11.59 -24.26 -3.90
CA ARG A 58 12.12 -25.59 -4.21
C ARG A 58 13.64 -25.56 -4.09
N LYS A 59 14.13 -26.08 -2.98
CA LYS A 59 15.55 -26.35 -2.70
C LYS A 59 16.08 -27.43 -3.66
N PRO A 60 17.37 -27.41 -4.07
CA PRO A 60 18.00 -28.56 -4.72
C PRO A 60 18.46 -29.58 -3.66
N ASN A 61 18.07 -30.84 -3.83
CA ASN A 61 18.85 -32.01 -3.43
C ASN A 61 18.61 -33.14 -4.42
#